data_AF-A0A9E1SWP2-F1
#
_entry.id   AF-A0A9E1SWP2-F1
#
_cell.length_a   1.000
_cell.length_b   1.000
_cell.length_c   1.000
_cell.angle_alpha   90.00
_cell.angle_beta   90.00
_cell.angle_gamma   90.00
#
_symmetry.space_group_name_H-M   'P 1'
#
loop_
_entity.id
_entity.type
_entity.pdbx_description
1 polymer ?
#
loop_
_entity_poly.entity_id
_entity_poly.type
_entity_poly.pdbx_seq_one_letter_code
_entity_poly.pdbx_strand_id
1 'polypeptide(L)'
;MVVMLAGTAVSLNGCASALVGAGAVAGLAAFEERTVKTIARDTKIGAQLRIALLEESEQHFTKIGIEVFEGRVLLTGAVDSKQMRADAVRLSWKISGVKAVLNEIGIGAKSLTDTAKDAWITAQLTSKMTFDKDILAINYSSETVAGIVYLIGIAQNQAELDRVVAHARSVGYVRKVISHVRVKKGGEAAK
;
A
#
# COMPACT_ATOMS: atom_id res chain seq x y z
N MET A 1 -21.25 -35.86 45.99
CA MET A 1 -21.67 -35.28 44.69
C MET A 1 -22.05 -33.83 44.95
N VAL A 2 -21.79 -32.93 43.99
CA VAL A 2 -21.96 -31.45 44.04
C VAL A 2 -20.73 -30.72 44.61
N VAL A 3 -19.65 -30.57 43.83
CA VAL A 3 -19.38 -29.58 42.75
C VAL A 3 -18.55 -28.42 43.31
N MET A 4 -17.22 -28.55 43.13
CA MET A 4 -16.25 -27.47 43.29
C MET A 4 -16.49 -26.43 42.19
N LEU A 5 -16.87 -25.22 42.60
CA LEU A 5 -16.96 -24.06 41.73
C LEU A 5 -15.52 -23.56 41.43
N ALA A 6 -14.91 -24.08 40.37
CA ALA A 6 -13.64 -23.57 39.87
C ALA A 6 -13.90 -22.25 39.11
N GLY A 7 -13.75 -21.13 39.81
CA GLY A 7 -13.73 -19.80 39.21
C GLY A 7 -12.51 -19.68 38.28
N THR A 8 -12.75 -19.68 36.98
CA THR A 8 -11.72 -19.31 35.99
C THR A 8 -11.63 -17.79 35.94
N ALA A 9 -10.58 -17.25 36.55
CA ALA A 9 -10.17 -15.87 36.34
C ALA A 9 -9.70 -15.71 34.89
N VAL A 10 -10.57 -15.15 34.03
CA VAL A 10 -10.18 -14.67 32.70
C VAL A 10 -9.26 -13.47 32.92
N SER A 11 -7.97 -13.76 32.95
CA SER A 11 -6.92 -12.75 33.01
C SER A 11 -6.72 -12.22 31.60
N LEU A 12 -7.19 -11.00 31.33
CA LEU A 12 -6.85 -10.26 30.12
C LEU A 12 -5.35 -9.91 30.16
N ASN A 13 -4.51 -10.79 29.63
CA ASN A 13 -3.13 -10.48 29.32
C ASN A 13 -2.84 -10.89 27.87
N GLY A 14 -2.84 -9.91 26.96
CA GLY A 14 -2.21 -9.99 25.64
C GLY A 14 -3.15 -10.25 24.46
N CYS A 15 -3.32 -9.24 23.60
CA CYS A 15 -3.94 -9.32 22.26
C CYS A 15 -3.04 -10.05 21.22
N ALA A 16 -2.44 -11.18 21.60
CA ALA A 16 -1.62 -11.97 20.69
C ALA A 16 -1.96 -13.46 20.87
N SER A 17 -3.23 -13.80 20.64
CA SER A 17 -3.56 -15.16 20.27
C SER A 17 -2.95 -15.41 18.88
N ALA A 18 -1.77 -16.04 18.87
CA ALA A 18 -1.18 -16.75 17.74
C ALA A 18 -2.03 -17.99 17.35
N LEU A 19 -3.35 -17.82 17.30
CA LEU A 19 -4.36 -18.80 16.88
C LEU A 19 -4.99 -18.41 15.54
N VAL A 20 -4.47 -17.38 14.86
CA VAL A 20 -4.61 -17.29 13.40
C VAL A 20 -3.64 -18.32 12.81
N GLY A 21 -4.11 -19.56 12.76
CA GLY A 21 -3.31 -20.74 12.45
C GLY A 21 -2.60 -20.68 11.10
N ALA A 22 -1.58 -21.51 10.96
CA ALA A 22 -0.78 -21.68 9.74
C ALA A 22 -1.62 -21.85 8.45
N GLY A 23 -2.87 -22.33 8.55
CA GLY A 23 -3.80 -22.43 7.42
C GLY A 23 -4.24 -21.09 6.81
N ALA A 24 -4.43 -20.03 7.60
CA ALA A 24 -4.80 -18.71 7.07
C ALA A 24 -3.64 -18.08 6.27
N VAL A 25 -2.40 -18.27 6.75
CA VAL A 25 -1.18 -17.77 6.08
C VAL A 25 -0.93 -18.53 4.77
N ALA A 26 -1.08 -19.87 4.78
CA ALA A 26 -0.95 -20.68 3.57
C ALA A 26 -2.04 -20.36 2.52
N GLY A 27 -3.28 -20.10 2.97
CA GLY A 27 -4.40 -19.76 2.09
C GLY A 27 -4.19 -18.45 1.31
N LEU A 28 -3.61 -17.42 1.94
CA LEU A 28 -3.34 -16.14 1.29
C LEU A 28 -2.20 -16.20 0.26
N ALA A 29 -1.24 -17.11 0.45
CA ALA A 29 -0.10 -17.26 -0.45
C ALA A 29 -0.50 -17.71 -1.88
N ALA A 30 -1.67 -18.30 -2.06
CA ALA A 30 -2.19 -18.66 -3.38
C ALA A 30 -2.75 -17.47 -4.17
N PHE A 31 -3.08 -16.37 -3.49
CA PHE A 31 -3.71 -15.18 -4.09
C PHE A 31 -2.75 -13.99 -4.21
N GLU A 32 -1.66 -13.99 -3.44
CA GLU A 32 -0.61 -12.98 -3.52
C GLU A 32 0.37 -13.32 -4.65
N GLU A 33 0.60 -12.37 -5.55
CA GLU A 33 1.52 -12.51 -6.68
C GLU A 33 2.99 -12.40 -6.23
N ARG A 34 3.26 -11.68 -5.14
CA ARG A 34 4.62 -11.52 -4.62
C ARG A 34 5.01 -12.69 -3.73
N THR A 35 6.23 -13.17 -3.93
CA THR A 35 6.85 -14.12 -2.99
C THR A 35 7.16 -13.47 -1.65
N VAL A 36 7.19 -14.25 -0.57
CA VAL A 36 7.59 -13.78 0.78
C VAL A 36 8.95 -13.07 0.76
N LYS A 37 9.91 -13.57 -0.03
CA LYS A 37 11.22 -12.93 -0.22
C LYS A 37 11.12 -11.57 -0.91
N THR A 38 10.16 -11.39 -1.81
CA THR A 38 9.92 -10.11 -2.48
C THR A 38 9.29 -9.11 -1.52
N ILE A 39 8.27 -9.53 -0.76
CA ILE A 39 7.66 -8.71 0.30
C ILE A 39 8.73 -8.26 1.31
N ALA A 40 9.56 -9.19 1.80
CA ALA A 40 10.63 -8.85 2.74
C ALA A 40 11.65 -7.83 2.16
N ARG A 41 11.99 -7.95 0.87
CA ARG A 41 12.84 -6.97 0.18
C ARG A 41 12.16 -5.61 0.04
N ASP A 42 10.90 -5.58 -0.34
CA ASP A 42 10.12 -4.34 -0.50
C ASP A 42 9.98 -3.61 0.84
N THR A 43 9.69 -4.34 1.93
CA THR A 43 9.66 -3.80 3.30
C THR A 43 11.01 -3.21 3.69
N LYS A 44 12.13 -3.89 3.36
CA LYS A 44 13.48 -3.39 3.63
C LYS A 44 13.76 -2.10 2.84
N ILE A 45 13.44 -2.06 1.55
CA ILE A 45 13.59 -0.86 0.70
C ILE A 45 12.79 0.30 1.31
N GLY A 46 11.52 0.06 1.65
CA GLY A 46 10.65 1.08 2.23
C GLY A 46 11.14 1.58 3.59
N ALA A 47 11.69 0.71 4.43
CA ALA A 47 12.26 1.12 5.72
C ALA A 47 13.53 1.97 5.53
N GLN A 48 14.44 1.54 4.65
CA GLN A 48 15.66 2.30 4.35
C GLN A 48 15.34 3.67 3.74
N LEU A 49 14.32 3.77 2.89
CA LEU A 49 13.91 5.04 2.30
C LEU A 49 13.29 5.98 3.33
N ARG A 50 12.45 5.45 4.23
CA ARG A 50 11.88 6.23 5.34
C ARG A 50 12.99 6.80 6.23
N ILE A 51 14.00 6.01 6.55
CA ILE A 51 15.18 6.46 7.32
C ILE A 51 15.93 7.55 6.55
N ALA A 52 16.23 7.33 5.27
CA ALA A 52 16.96 8.31 4.45
C ALA A 52 16.20 9.65 4.29
N LEU A 53 14.87 9.62 4.15
CA LEU A 53 14.06 10.84 4.11
C LEU A 53 14.07 11.57 5.47
N LEU A 54 14.00 10.83 6.57
CA LEU A 54 14.06 11.41 7.92
C LEU A 54 15.41 12.07 8.20
N GLU A 55 16.50 11.44 7.79
CA GLU A 55 17.85 11.99 7.87
C GLU A 55 18.03 13.26 7.01
N GLU A 56 17.36 13.33 5.85
CA GLU A 56 17.37 14.54 5.02
C GLU A 56 16.58 15.68 5.69
N SER A 57 15.37 15.42 6.21
CA SER A 57 14.65 16.31 7.15
C SER A 57 13.34 15.68 7.64
N GLU A 58 12.80 16.16 8.77
CA GLU A 58 11.45 15.80 9.22
C GLU A 58 10.35 16.11 8.19
N GLN A 59 10.50 17.18 7.40
CA GLN A 59 9.53 17.54 6.36
C GLN A 59 9.50 16.53 5.22
N HIS A 60 10.66 16.01 4.82
CA HIS A 60 10.74 14.93 3.82
C HIS A 60 10.06 13.66 4.33
N PHE A 61 10.27 13.29 5.59
CA PHE A 61 9.64 12.12 6.18
C PHE A 61 8.11 12.25 6.32
N THR A 62 7.61 13.42 6.72
CA THR A 62 6.19 13.63 7.01
C THR A 62 5.34 13.96 5.78
N LYS A 63 5.91 14.60 4.76
CA LYS A 63 5.16 15.07 3.58
C LYS A 63 5.21 14.10 2.39
N ILE A 64 6.07 13.08 2.42
CA ILE A 64 6.31 12.18 1.30
C ILE A 64 5.86 10.76 1.67
N GLY A 65 4.83 10.29 0.98
CA GLY A 65 4.37 8.91 1.05
C GLY A 65 5.29 7.99 0.25
N ILE A 66 5.52 6.78 0.76
CA ILE A 66 6.35 5.75 0.13
C ILE A 66 5.56 4.45 0.08
N GLU A 67 5.28 3.99 -1.13
CA GLU A 67 4.77 2.65 -1.40
C GLU A 67 5.77 1.87 -2.25
N VAL A 68 6.06 0.62 -1.87
CA VAL A 68 7.04 -0.22 -2.58
C VAL A 68 6.37 -1.51 -3.04
N PHE A 69 6.44 -1.78 -4.34
CA PHE A 69 5.87 -2.99 -4.94
C PHE A 69 6.85 -3.59 -5.97
N GLU A 70 7.39 -4.76 -5.67
CA GLU A 70 8.40 -5.47 -6.47
C GLU A 70 9.67 -4.67 -6.80
N GLY A 71 10.12 -3.85 -5.85
CA GLY A 71 11.23 -2.90 -5.99
C GLY A 71 10.88 -1.64 -6.80
N ARG A 72 9.61 -1.43 -7.16
CA ARG A 72 9.13 -0.16 -7.73
C ARG A 72 8.67 0.73 -6.58
N VAL A 73 9.28 1.89 -6.46
CA VAL A 73 8.96 2.87 -5.42
C VAL A 73 7.99 3.89 -6.00
N LEU A 74 6.79 3.97 -5.45
CA LEU A 74 5.84 5.05 -5.69
C LEU A 74 6.05 6.11 -4.61
N LEU A 75 6.40 7.31 -5.05
CA LEU A 75 6.52 8.50 -4.22
C LEU A 75 5.32 9.39 -4.44
N THR A 76 4.59 9.71 -3.38
CA THR A 76 3.44 10.61 -3.40
C THR A 76 3.62 11.69 -2.35
N GLY A 77 2.78 12.72 -2.38
CA GLY A 77 2.74 13.73 -1.35
C GLY A 77 2.56 15.12 -1.91
N ALA A 78 2.58 16.10 -1.00
CA ALA A 78 2.49 17.51 -1.32
C ALA A 78 3.64 18.23 -0.59
N VAL A 79 4.60 18.72 -1.37
CA VAL A 79 5.84 19.31 -0.84
C VAL A 79 5.95 20.78 -1.19
N ASP A 80 6.77 21.52 -0.45
CA ASP A 80 6.85 22.97 -0.57
C ASP A 80 7.75 23.43 -1.72
N SER A 81 8.63 22.56 -2.23
CA SER A 81 9.61 22.92 -3.25
C SER A 81 9.90 21.80 -4.25
N LYS A 82 10.36 22.21 -5.44
CA LYS A 82 10.89 21.29 -6.46
C LYS A 82 12.12 20.51 -5.94
N GLN A 83 12.90 21.13 -5.06
CA GLN A 83 14.10 20.55 -4.49
C GLN A 83 13.76 19.35 -3.59
N MET A 84 12.81 19.50 -2.66
CA MET A 84 12.33 18.39 -1.83
C MET A 84 11.91 17.17 -2.64
N ARG A 85 11.17 17.40 -3.74
CA ARG A 85 10.78 16.34 -4.66
C ARG A 85 11.98 15.69 -5.34
N ALA A 86 12.96 16.48 -5.78
CA ALA A 86 14.17 15.97 -6.41
C ALA A 86 15.02 15.14 -5.43
N ASP A 87 15.10 15.57 -4.17
CA ASP A 87 15.80 14.85 -3.11
C ASP A 87 15.18 13.49 -2.82
N ALA A 88 13.86 13.40 -2.72
CA ALA A 88 13.18 12.11 -2.54
C ALA A 88 13.45 11.13 -3.67
N VAL A 89 13.47 11.60 -4.93
CA VAL A 89 13.82 10.78 -6.09
C VAL A 89 15.29 10.34 -6.03
N ARG A 90 16.21 11.27 -5.72
CA ARG A 90 17.65 11.01 -5.57
C ARG A 90 17.91 9.97 -4.48
N LEU A 91 17.30 10.12 -3.30
CA LEU A 91 17.45 9.21 -2.17
C LEU A 91 16.88 7.82 -2.50
N SER A 92 15.77 7.75 -3.21
CA SER A 92 15.19 6.47 -3.66
C SER A 92 16.18 5.66 -4.51
N TRP A 93 16.88 6.30 -5.46
CA TRP A 93 17.85 5.62 -6.32
C TRP A 93 19.13 5.17 -5.60
N LYS A 94 19.44 5.69 -4.41
CA LYS A 94 20.58 5.23 -3.60
C LYS A 94 20.32 3.90 -2.91
N ILE A 95 19.06 3.45 -2.85
CA ILE A 95 18.68 2.26 -2.10
C ILE A 95 18.81 1.02 -2.99
N SER A 96 19.57 0.05 -2.50
CA SER A 96 19.78 -1.21 -3.20
C SER A 96 18.46 -1.97 -3.37
N GLY A 97 18.21 -2.45 -4.59
CA GLY A 97 17.00 -3.19 -4.94
C GLY A 97 15.88 -2.33 -5.53
N VAL A 98 16.00 -1.01 -5.54
CA VAL A 98 15.10 -0.12 -6.28
C VAL A 98 15.30 -0.33 -7.78
N LYS A 99 14.21 -0.64 -8.48
CA LYS A 99 14.19 -0.91 -9.94
C LYS A 99 13.56 0.23 -10.72
N ALA A 100 12.64 0.96 -10.09
CA ALA A 100 11.93 2.09 -10.70
C ALA A 100 11.47 3.04 -9.61
N VAL A 101 11.42 4.33 -9.94
CA VAL A 101 10.88 5.38 -9.09
C VAL A 101 9.75 6.08 -9.85
N LEU A 102 8.52 5.95 -9.34
CA LEU A 102 7.31 6.55 -9.86
C LEU A 102 7.06 7.82 -9.05
N ASN A 103 7.37 8.98 -9.63
CA ASN A 103 7.31 10.25 -8.94
C ASN A 103 5.97 10.95 -9.19
N GLU A 104 5.11 10.92 -8.18
CA GLU A 104 3.80 11.55 -8.16
C GLU A 104 3.69 12.62 -7.05
N ILE A 105 4.83 13.16 -6.62
CA ILE A 105 4.88 14.23 -5.62
C ILE A 105 4.42 15.55 -6.26
N GLY A 106 3.33 16.09 -5.74
CA GLY A 106 2.81 17.41 -6.05
C GLY A 106 3.56 18.52 -5.32
N ILE A 107 3.55 19.72 -5.88
CA ILE A 107 4.08 20.93 -5.23
C ILE A 107 2.91 21.77 -4.75
N GLY A 108 2.94 22.17 -3.48
CA GLY A 108 1.90 22.98 -2.85
C GLY A 108 1.53 22.45 -1.47
N ALA A 109 0.76 23.24 -0.73
CA ALA A 109 0.26 22.86 0.57
C ALA A 109 -0.97 21.95 0.45
N LYS A 110 -1.06 20.97 1.37
CA LYS A 110 -2.25 20.14 1.58
C LYS A 110 -2.97 20.63 2.82
N SER A 111 -4.27 20.90 2.72
CA SER A 111 -5.06 21.33 3.87
C SER A 111 -5.47 20.15 4.76
N LEU A 112 -5.82 20.41 6.02
CA LEU A 112 -6.34 19.37 6.93
C LEU A 112 -7.64 18.73 6.39
N THR A 113 -8.48 19.52 5.72
CA THR A 113 -9.72 19.01 5.11
C THR A 113 -9.43 18.10 3.93
N ASP A 114 -8.39 18.37 3.14
CA ASP A 114 -7.92 17.46 2.10
C ASP A 114 -7.40 16.15 2.70
N THR A 115 -6.64 16.20 3.80
CA THR A 115 -6.17 14.98 4.49
C THR A 115 -7.33 14.12 5.00
N ALA A 116 -8.36 14.72 5.60
CA ALA A 116 -9.53 13.99 6.06
C ALA A 116 -10.32 13.35 4.89
N LYS A 117 -10.49 14.08 3.79
CA LYS A 117 -11.11 13.55 2.57
C LYS A 117 -10.29 12.40 1.97
N ASP A 118 -8.98 12.52 1.93
CA ASP A 118 -8.11 11.48 1.39
C ASP A 118 -8.15 10.21 2.23
N ALA A 119 -8.15 10.34 3.57
CA ALA A 119 -8.33 9.20 4.46
C ALA A 119 -9.68 8.49 4.23
N TRP A 120 -10.75 9.27 4.04
CA TRP A 120 -12.07 8.74 3.68
C TRP A 120 -12.05 8.01 2.32
N ILE A 121 -11.44 8.63 1.30
CA ILE A 121 -11.31 8.04 -0.03
C ILE A 121 -10.59 6.69 0.06
N THR A 122 -9.43 6.65 0.73
CA THR A 122 -8.64 5.43 0.92
C THR A 122 -9.45 4.36 1.63
N ALA A 123 -10.12 4.69 2.74
CA ALA A 123 -10.93 3.72 3.47
C ALA A 123 -12.08 3.16 2.61
N GLN A 124 -12.77 4.01 1.86
CA GLN A 124 -13.89 3.59 1.02
C GLN A 124 -13.42 2.75 -0.19
N LEU A 125 -12.30 3.12 -0.81
CA LEU A 125 -11.69 2.35 -1.90
C LEU A 125 -11.22 0.97 -1.41
N THR A 126 -10.47 0.92 -0.31
CA THR A 126 -10.00 -0.34 0.29
C THR A 126 -11.18 -1.26 0.62
N SER A 127 -12.27 -0.71 1.16
CA SER A 127 -13.49 -1.46 1.43
C SER A 127 -14.10 -2.03 0.14
N LYS A 128 -14.31 -1.19 -0.89
CA LYS A 128 -14.83 -1.63 -2.20
C LYS A 128 -13.98 -2.73 -2.83
N MET A 129 -12.66 -2.60 -2.80
CA MET A 129 -11.74 -3.61 -3.34
C MET A 129 -11.76 -4.90 -2.54
N THR A 130 -11.83 -4.83 -1.21
CA THR A 130 -11.83 -6.00 -0.33
C THR A 130 -13.11 -6.84 -0.46
N PHE A 131 -14.26 -6.20 -0.69
CA PHE A 131 -15.54 -6.89 -0.79
C PHE A 131 -15.95 -7.26 -2.23
N ASP A 132 -15.18 -6.85 -3.24
CA ASP A 132 -15.37 -7.30 -4.62
C ASP A 132 -14.63 -8.61 -4.87
N LYS A 133 -15.38 -9.69 -5.07
CA LYS A 133 -14.85 -11.05 -5.22
C LYS A 133 -14.00 -11.25 -6.47
N ASP A 134 -14.14 -10.35 -7.45
CA ASP A 134 -13.39 -10.40 -8.71
C ASP A 134 -12.09 -9.58 -8.62
N ILE A 135 -11.73 -9.05 -7.46
CA ILE A 135 -10.50 -8.29 -7.20
C ILE A 135 -9.65 -9.03 -6.16
N LEU A 136 -8.40 -9.31 -6.50
CA LEU A 136 -7.39 -9.76 -5.55
C LEU A 136 -6.72 -8.55 -4.89
N ALA A 137 -7.43 -7.93 -3.94
CA ALA A 137 -7.03 -6.67 -3.31
C ALA A 137 -5.61 -6.68 -2.73
N ILE A 138 -5.13 -7.85 -2.31
CA ILE A 138 -3.77 -8.06 -1.76
C ILE A 138 -2.66 -7.70 -2.76
N ASN A 139 -2.94 -7.76 -4.06
CA ASN A 139 -1.98 -7.44 -5.13
C ASN A 139 -1.94 -5.95 -5.50
N TYR A 140 -2.57 -5.10 -4.70
CA TYR A 140 -2.63 -3.65 -4.91
C TYR A 140 -2.21 -2.90 -3.66
N SER A 141 -1.55 -1.77 -3.86
CA SER A 141 -1.44 -0.70 -2.88
C SER A 141 -1.99 0.58 -3.49
N SER A 142 -2.68 1.37 -2.67
CA SER A 142 -3.31 2.61 -3.09
C SER A 142 -2.97 3.73 -2.13
N GLU A 143 -2.61 4.88 -2.66
CA GLU A 143 -2.29 6.07 -1.89
C GLU A 143 -3.12 7.25 -2.42
N THR A 144 -3.71 8.05 -1.54
CA THR A 144 -4.55 9.18 -1.93
C THR A 144 -3.94 10.50 -1.49
N VAL A 145 -3.70 11.40 -2.45
CA VAL A 145 -3.19 12.75 -2.16
C VAL A 145 -4.00 13.79 -2.93
N ALA A 146 -4.63 14.69 -2.18
CA ALA A 146 -5.48 15.75 -2.67
C ALA A 146 -6.50 15.21 -3.69
N GLY A 147 -7.31 14.23 -3.30
CA GLY A 147 -8.34 13.62 -4.15
C GLY A 147 -7.82 12.90 -5.39
N ILE A 148 -6.50 12.70 -5.53
CA ILE A 148 -5.90 11.89 -6.58
C ILE A 148 -5.55 10.53 -5.97
N VAL A 149 -6.11 9.46 -6.53
CA VAL A 149 -5.79 8.09 -6.15
C VAL A 149 -4.65 7.58 -7.04
N TYR A 150 -3.57 7.17 -6.40
CA TYR A 150 -2.43 6.52 -7.04
C TYR A 150 -2.48 5.02 -6.75
N LEU A 151 -2.49 4.20 -7.80
CA LEU A 151 -2.53 2.75 -7.67
C LEU A 151 -1.19 2.15 -8.13
N ILE A 152 -0.66 1.20 -7.36
CA ILE A 152 0.47 0.37 -7.75
C ILE A 152 0.17 -1.09 -7.41
N GLY A 153 0.65 -2.02 -8.23
CA GLY A 153 0.39 -3.43 -7.99
C GLY A 153 0.46 -4.27 -9.25
N ILE A 154 -0.14 -5.46 -9.16
CA ILE A 154 -0.32 -6.40 -10.27
C ILE A 154 -1.79 -6.82 -10.35
N ALA A 155 -2.41 -6.57 -11.49
CA ALA A 155 -3.73 -7.11 -11.82
C ALA A 155 -3.58 -8.48 -12.50
N GLN A 156 -4.49 -9.42 -12.22
CA GLN A 156 -4.53 -10.73 -12.89
C GLN A 156 -4.80 -10.60 -14.38
N ASN A 157 -5.64 -9.64 -14.77
CA ASN A 157 -6.02 -9.36 -16.14
C ASN A 157 -6.53 -7.91 -16.28
N GLN A 158 -6.82 -7.50 -17.51
CA GLN A 158 -7.30 -6.14 -17.78
C GLN A 158 -8.67 -5.87 -17.14
N ALA A 159 -9.57 -6.85 -17.09
CA ALA A 159 -10.90 -6.68 -16.53
C ALA A 159 -10.87 -6.40 -15.02
N GLU A 160 -9.97 -7.05 -14.28
CA GLU A 160 -9.75 -6.74 -12.87
C GLU A 160 -9.21 -5.31 -12.68
N LEU A 161 -8.23 -4.90 -13.49
CA LEU A 161 -7.69 -3.53 -13.43
C LEU A 161 -8.77 -2.49 -13.71
N ASP A 162 -9.58 -2.70 -14.75
CA ASP A 162 -10.67 -1.77 -15.11
C ASP A 162 -11.69 -1.65 -13.98
N ARG A 163 -11.99 -2.75 -13.28
CA ARG A 163 -12.88 -2.77 -12.13
C ARG A 163 -12.31 -2.03 -10.92
N VAL A 164 -11.01 -2.20 -10.61
CA VAL A 164 -10.33 -1.43 -9.56
C VAL A 164 -10.40 0.08 -9.88
N VAL A 165 -10.13 0.45 -11.13
CA VAL A 165 -10.21 1.85 -11.57
C VAL A 165 -11.64 2.38 -11.49
N ALA A 166 -12.65 1.56 -11.84
CA ALA A 166 -14.05 1.93 -11.70
C ALA A 166 -14.45 2.16 -10.24
N HIS A 167 -14.02 1.29 -9.32
CA HIS A 167 -14.23 1.50 -7.88
C HIS A 167 -13.59 2.80 -7.41
N ALA A 168 -12.34 3.05 -7.76
CA ALA A 168 -11.65 4.28 -7.40
C ALA A 168 -12.39 5.52 -7.92
N ARG A 169 -12.87 5.51 -9.16
CA ARG A 169 -13.65 6.63 -9.73
C ARG A 169 -15.03 6.80 -9.09
N SER A 170 -15.61 5.74 -8.52
CA SER A 170 -16.93 5.79 -7.88
C SER A 170 -16.91 6.37 -6.46
N VAL A 171 -15.73 6.50 -5.85
CA VAL A 171 -15.59 7.02 -4.49
C VAL A 171 -15.76 8.54 -4.49
N GLY A 172 -16.56 9.04 -3.55
CA GLY A 172 -16.80 10.48 -3.41
C GLY A 172 -15.49 11.25 -3.17
N TYR A 173 -15.42 12.48 -3.68
CA TYR A 173 -14.24 13.37 -3.62
C TYR A 173 -13.02 12.95 -4.45
N VAL A 174 -13.06 11.81 -5.13
CA VAL A 174 -12.04 11.45 -6.10
C VAL A 174 -12.12 12.38 -7.31
N ARG A 175 -10.99 13.03 -7.62
CA ARG A 175 -10.84 13.94 -8.76
C ARG A 175 -10.12 13.29 -9.93
N LYS A 176 -9.17 12.41 -9.63
CA LYS A 176 -8.34 11.74 -10.64
C LYS A 176 -7.86 10.39 -10.12
N VAL A 177 -7.67 9.45 -11.03
CA VAL A 177 -7.04 8.16 -10.75
C VAL A 177 -5.83 8.03 -11.67
N ILE A 178 -4.67 7.76 -11.08
CA ILE A 178 -3.41 7.48 -11.80
C ILE A 178 -3.01 6.05 -11.45
N SER A 179 -2.95 5.19 -12.47
CA SER A 179 -2.61 3.79 -12.30
C SER A 179 -1.21 3.49 -12.81
N HIS A 180 -0.39 2.94 -11.91
CA HIS A 180 0.90 2.32 -12.18
C HIS A 180 0.81 0.79 -12.04
N VAL A 181 -0.39 0.23 -12.00
CA VAL A 181 -0.61 -1.21 -11.92
C VAL A 181 -0.17 -1.87 -13.23
N ARG A 182 0.50 -3.02 -13.11
CA ARG A 182 0.83 -3.85 -14.26
C ARG A 182 -0.20 -4.96 -14.39
N VAL A 183 -0.61 -5.27 -15.62
CA VAL A 183 -1.38 -6.48 -15.87
C VAL A 183 -0.41 -7.64 -15.98
N LYS A 184 -0.66 -8.71 -15.25
CA LYS A 184 0.06 -9.97 -15.35
C LYS A 184 -0.01 -10.42 -16.80
N LYS A 185 1.15 -10.49 -17.47
CA LYS A 185 1.22 -11.17 -18.76
C LYS A 185 0.95 -12.64 -18.46
N GLY A 186 -0.12 -13.19 -19.03
CA GLY A 186 -0.37 -14.62 -18.98
C GLY A 186 0.93 -15.32 -19.35
N GLY A 187 1.37 -16.26 -18.49
CA GLY A 187 2.64 -16.93 -18.70
C GLY A 187 2.73 -17.39 -20.15
N GLU A 188 3.85 -17.09 -20.80
CA GLU A 188 4.33 -17.95 -21.88
C GLU A 188 4.13 -19.38 -21.38
N ALA A 189 3.21 -20.11 -22.01
CA ALA A 189 3.20 -21.55 -21.89
C ALA A 189 4.63 -21.97 -22.23
N ALA A 190 5.36 -22.45 -21.22
CA ALA A 190 6.65 -23.08 -21.41
C ALA A 190 6.45 -24.12 -22.51
N LYS A 191 6.97 -23.80 -23.69
CA LYS A 191 6.93 -24.63 -24.88
C LYS A 191 8.17 -25.51 -24.90
#